data_AF-A0A7X5SB70-F1
#
_entry.id   AF-A0A7X5SB70-F1
#
_cell.length_a   1.000
_cell.length_b   1.000
_cell.length_c   1.000
_cell.angle_alpha   90.00
_cell.angle_beta   90.00
_cell.angle_gamma   90.00
#
_symmetry.space_group_name_H-M   'P 1'
#
loop_
_entity.id
_entity.type
_entity.pdbx_description
1 polymer ?
#
loop_
_entity_poly.entity_id
_entity_poly.type
_entity_poly.pdbx_seq_one_letter_code
_entity_poly.pdbx_strand_id
1 'polypeptide(L)'
;LRDAYADIYFDKKREYRVRVGQSKMPYGWENLQSSQNRLTLDRADALNSGLRDERDIGAVFYYSPTVAKGRFQDLVKSGLKGSGDYGVIGAGVYNGQGANRAERNDSMHAVVHATYPFKFANGQYLEVGADAYSGRFVPTAAAVNIGGRSFTPAITDPNGYTDQRVAAHIIYYPQPFGLQAEWTVGRGPELDVAQRRIRTRSLSGGYVQAMYKHDGS
;
A
#
# COMPACT_ATOMS: atom_id res chain seq x y z
N LEU A 1 -7.23 -0.16 16.87
CA LEU A 1 -6.24 0.94 16.78
C LEU A 1 -5.94 1.20 15.31
N ARG A 2 -5.72 2.43 14.84
CA ARG A 2 -5.30 2.68 13.44
C ARG A 2 -3.79 2.71 13.36
N ASP A 3 -3.19 3.72 13.98
CA ASP A 3 -1.75 3.94 13.96
C ASP A 3 -1.23 3.99 15.40
N ALA A 4 -0.21 3.17 15.69
CA ALA A 4 0.51 3.14 16.96
C ALA A 4 1.92 2.62 16.70
N TYR A 5 2.79 3.55 16.35
CA TYR A 5 4.16 3.28 15.95
C TYR A 5 5.09 4.34 16.51
N ALA A 6 6.39 4.03 16.51
CA ALA A 6 7.46 4.99 16.75
C ALA A 6 8.38 5.03 15.53
N ASP A 7 8.79 6.23 15.13
CA ASP A 7 9.89 6.43 14.18
C ASP A 7 11.19 6.65 14.95
N ILE A 8 12.12 5.72 14.80
CA ILE A 8 13.45 5.75 15.40
C ILE A 8 14.42 6.24 14.33
N TYR A 9 15.03 7.40 14.53
CA TYR A 9 15.95 8.03 13.58
C TYR A 9 17.41 7.73 13.93
N PHE A 10 18.23 7.46 12.93
CA PHE A 10 19.64 7.10 13.12
C PHE A 10 20.62 8.25 12.82
N ASP A 11 20.10 9.38 12.34
CA ASP A 11 20.90 10.52 11.94
C ASP A 11 20.23 11.85 12.32
N LYS A 12 21.05 12.91 12.43
CA LYS A 12 20.56 14.26 12.81
C LYS A 12 19.62 14.85 11.75
N LYS A 13 19.83 14.55 10.47
CA LYS A 13 18.98 15.03 9.38
C LYS A 13 17.65 14.25 9.29
N ARG A 14 17.54 13.15 10.04
CA ARG A 14 16.37 12.27 10.08
C ARG A 14 16.05 11.72 8.68
N GLU A 15 17.09 11.31 7.97
CA GLU A 15 17.06 10.69 6.64
C GLU A 15 16.91 9.17 6.75
N TYR A 16 17.42 8.56 7.81
CA TYR A 16 17.32 7.12 8.06
C TYR A 16 16.43 6.87 9.26
N ARG A 17 15.35 6.11 9.07
CA ARG A 17 14.46 5.73 10.17
C ARG A 17 14.05 4.27 10.10
N VAL A 18 13.78 3.68 11.25
CA VAL A 18 12.96 2.47 11.34
C VAL A 18 11.64 2.86 12.00
N ARG A 19 10.54 2.51 11.35
CA ARG A 19 9.20 2.61 11.91
C ARG A 19 8.83 1.26 12.52
N VAL A 20 8.56 1.24 13.82
CA VAL A 20 8.14 0.02 14.54
C VAL A 20 6.74 0.21 15.12
N GLY A 21 5.87 -0.77 14.91
CA GLY A 21 4.51 -0.81 15.47
C GLY A 21 3.44 -0.96 14.40
N GLN A 22 2.19 -0.62 14.76
CA GLN A 22 1.08 -0.67 13.82
C GLN A 22 1.03 0.59 12.97
N SER A 23 1.22 0.44 11.66
CA SER A 23 1.23 1.56 10.71
C SER A 23 0.87 1.09 9.32
N LYS A 24 0.74 2.02 8.36
CA LYS A 24 0.59 1.64 6.96
C LYS A 24 1.84 0.94 6.44
N MET A 25 1.65 -0.20 5.79
CA MET A 25 2.73 -0.92 5.11
C MET A 25 2.94 -0.30 3.72
N PRO A 26 4.19 -0.11 3.27
CA PRO A 26 4.48 0.65 2.06
C PRO A 26 4.27 -0.20 0.80
N TYR A 27 3.01 -0.31 0.41
CA TYR A 27 2.59 -0.92 -0.84
C TYR A 27 1.32 -0.27 -1.38
N GLY A 28 1.44 0.30 -2.57
CA GLY A 28 0.45 1.12 -3.23
C GLY A 28 0.55 2.59 -2.82
N TRP A 29 0.81 3.47 -3.76
CA TRP A 29 0.78 4.92 -3.61
C TRP A 29 -0.58 5.40 -3.06
N GLU A 30 -1.69 4.91 -3.64
CA GLU A 30 -3.05 5.29 -3.17
C GLU A 30 -3.32 4.77 -1.75
N ASN A 31 -2.79 3.58 -1.42
CA ASN A 31 -2.86 3.01 -0.09
C ASN A 31 -2.12 3.88 0.93
N LEU A 32 -0.93 4.37 0.58
CA LEU A 32 -0.12 5.23 1.43
C LEU A 32 -0.74 6.62 1.65
N GLN A 33 -1.45 7.15 0.64
CA GLN A 33 -2.14 8.43 0.73
C GLN A 33 -3.10 8.52 1.93
N SER A 34 -3.02 9.65 2.65
CA SER A 34 -3.95 9.93 3.74
C SER A 34 -5.39 9.89 3.23
N SER A 35 -6.31 9.31 4.00
CA SER A 35 -7.73 9.26 3.63
C SER A 35 -8.36 10.66 3.49
N GLN A 36 -7.81 11.67 4.18
CA GLN A 36 -8.23 13.08 4.03
C GLN A 36 -7.74 13.71 2.71
N ASN A 37 -6.71 13.13 2.10
CA ASN A 37 -6.11 13.63 0.88
C ASN A 37 -6.60 12.91 -0.37
N ARG A 38 -7.43 11.86 -0.24
CA ARG A 38 -7.88 11.08 -1.39
C ARG A 38 -8.84 11.89 -2.26
N LEU A 39 -8.72 11.68 -3.57
CA LEU A 39 -9.61 12.27 -4.57
C LEU A 39 -10.81 11.36 -4.84
N THR A 40 -10.60 10.05 -4.86
CA THR A 40 -11.64 9.02 -5.00
C THR A 40 -12.35 8.76 -3.66
N LEU A 41 -13.63 8.39 -3.70
CA LEU A 41 -14.40 8.01 -2.51
C LEU A 41 -13.92 6.67 -1.93
N ASP A 42 -13.42 5.78 -2.78
CA ASP A 42 -12.85 4.49 -2.39
C ASP A 42 -11.58 4.18 -3.21
N ARG A 43 -10.75 3.26 -2.70
CA ARG A 43 -9.51 2.86 -3.37
C ARG A 43 -9.75 1.83 -4.46
N ALA A 44 -8.81 1.74 -5.38
CA ALA A 44 -8.77 0.65 -6.34
C ALA A 44 -8.60 -0.69 -5.61
N ASP A 45 -9.59 -1.57 -5.76
CA ASP A 45 -9.64 -2.88 -5.08
C ASP A 45 -8.42 -3.76 -5.39
N ALA A 46 -7.87 -3.66 -6.61
CA ALA A 46 -6.69 -4.40 -7.01
C ALA A 46 -5.48 -4.16 -6.07
N LEU A 47 -5.29 -2.92 -5.61
CA LEU A 47 -4.20 -2.55 -4.70
C LEU A 47 -4.60 -2.75 -3.24
N ASN A 48 -5.81 -2.33 -2.87
CA ASN A 48 -6.28 -2.34 -1.49
C ASN A 48 -6.52 -3.77 -0.95
N SER A 49 -6.87 -4.72 -1.83
CA SER A 49 -7.06 -6.14 -1.46
C SER A 49 -5.78 -6.86 -1.02
N GLY A 50 -4.59 -6.33 -1.35
CA GLY A 50 -3.31 -6.93 -0.97
C GLY A 50 -2.87 -6.62 0.46
N LEU A 51 -3.29 -5.48 0.99
CA LEU A 51 -3.07 -5.09 2.38
C LEU A 51 -4.38 -4.60 2.95
N ARG A 52 -5.13 -5.52 3.54
CA ARG A 52 -6.39 -5.19 4.19
C ARG A 52 -6.17 -4.10 5.25
N ASP A 53 -6.95 -3.02 5.17
CA ASP A 53 -6.86 -1.82 6.01
C ASP A 53 -5.56 -0.99 5.86
N GLU A 54 -4.75 -1.32 4.83
CA GLU A 54 -3.40 -0.82 4.50
C GLU A 54 -2.34 -1.01 5.59
N ARG A 55 -2.72 -1.58 6.74
CA ARG A 55 -1.98 -1.47 7.98
C ARG A 55 -1.67 -2.83 8.57
N ASP A 56 -0.49 -2.91 9.14
CA ASP A 56 -0.08 -4.08 9.89
C ASP A 56 0.94 -3.69 10.97
N ILE A 57 1.27 -4.66 11.83
CA ILE A 57 2.30 -4.55 12.86
C ILE A 57 3.60 -5.04 12.26
N GLY A 58 4.62 -4.18 12.26
CA GLY A 58 5.92 -4.54 11.69
C GLY A 58 7.03 -3.56 12.04
N ALA A 59 8.18 -3.80 11.40
CA ALA A 59 9.35 -2.95 11.43
C ALA A 59 9.80 -2.67 10.00
N VAL A 60 9.78 -1.40 9.60
CA VAL A 60 10.16 -0.98 8.24
C VAL A 60 11.22 0.09 8.32
N PHE A 61 12.38 -0.19 7.71
CA PHE A 61 13.42 0.80 7.47
C PHE A 61 13.04 1.69 6.30
N TYR A 62 13.30 2.98 6.43
CA TYR A 62 13.12 3.98 5.38
C TYR A 62 14.35 4.86 5.25
N TYR A 63 14.69 5.16 4.00
CA TYR A 63 15.63 6.21 3.63
C TYR A 63 14.88 7.33 2.91
N SER A 64 14.95 8.56 3.42
CA SER A 64 14.35 9.77 2.86
C SER A 64 15.38 10.90 2.83
N PRO A 65 16.16 11.07 1.75
CA PRO A 65 17.09 12.18 1.65
C PRO A 65 16.37 13.52 1.80
N THR A 66 17.04 14.50 2.40
CA THR A 66 16.47 15.80 2.77
C THR A 66 15.73 16.47 1.61
N VAL A 67 16.26 16.37 0.39
CA VAL A 67 15.64 16.91 -0.83
C VAL A 67 14.29 16.23 -1.12
N ALA A 68 14.23 14.90 -1.11
CA ALA A 68 13.00 14.17 -1.38
C ALA A 68 11.97 14.39 -0.27
N LYS A 69 12.42 14.41 1.00
CA LYS A 69 11.59 14.73 2.16
C LYS A 69 10.94 16.11 2.04
N GLY A 70 11.70 17.13 1.62
CA GLY A 70 11.17 18.47 1.34
C GLY A 70 10.09 18.43 0.26
N ARG A 71 10.29 17.67 -0.82
CA ARG A 71 9.31 17.53 -1.90
C ARG A 71 8.03 16.81 -1.45
N PHE A 72 8.13 15.72 -0.67
CA PHE A 72 6.94 15.08 -0.10
C PHE A 72 6.13 16.03 0.78
N GLN A 73 6.82 16.87 1.57
CA GLN A 73 6.15 17.90 2.37
C GLN A 73 5.49 18.97 1.50
N ASP A 74 6.15 19.43 0.45
CA ASP A 74 5.60 20.40 -0.50
C ASP A 74 4.33 19.86 -1.15
N LEU A 75 4.32 18.61 -1.60
CA LEU A 75 3.15 17.96 -2.19
C LEU A 75 1.91 17.97 -1.28
N VAL A 76 2.12 17.77 0.03
CA VAL A 76 1.03 17.83 1.03
C VAL A 76 0.63 19.29 1.29
N LYS A 77 1.60 20.18 1.53
CA LYS A 77 1.35 21.59 1.88
C LYS A 77 0.67 22.37 0.75
N SER A 78 1.02 22.08 -0.50
CA SER A 78 0.47 22.74 -1.68
C SER A 78 -0.88 22.15 -2.13
N GLY A 79 -1.46 21.23 -1.35
CA GLY A 79 -2.74 20.62 -1.67
C GLY A 79 -2.70 19.69 -2.89
N LEU A 80 -1.51 19.27 -3.33
CA LEU A 80 -1.32 18.34 -4.46
C LEU A 80 -1.62 16.88 -4.09
N LYS A 81 -2.09 16.64 -2.86
CA LYS A 81 -2.57 15.33 -2.40
C LYS A 81 -1.51 14.23 -2.49
N GLY A 82 -0.26 14.51 -2.09
CA GLY A 82 0.80 13.49 -2.03
C GLY A 82 0.50 12.32 -1.08
N SER A 83 1.23 11.21 -1.26
CA SER A 83 1.16 9.98 -0.44
C SER A 83 1.67 10.20 1.00
N GLY A 84 2.59 11.15 1.18
CA GLY A 84 3.30 11.41 2.43
C GLY A 84 4.73 10.86 2.40
N ASP A 85 5.51 11.06 3.46
CA ASP A 85 6.88 10.53 3.53
C ASP A 85 6.86 9.08 4.05
N TYR A 86 7.06 8.13 3.13
CA TYR A 86 7.30 6.71 3.40
C TYR A 86 8.66 6.25 2.85
N GLY A 87 9.66 7.14 2.82
CA GLY A 87 10.94 6.82 2.19
C GLY A 87 10.93 7.09 0.68
N VAL A 88 12.10 7.34 0.12
CA VAL A 88 12.35 7.04 -1.30
C VAL A 88 12.74 5.57 -1.48
N ILE A 89 13.24 4.94 -0.41
CA ILE A 89 13.46 3.50 -0.29
C ILE A 89 12.88 3.06 1.04
N GLY A 90 12.18 1.93 1.04
CA GLY A 90 11.72 1.23 2.23
C GLY A 90 11.94 -0.27 2.12
N ALA A 91 12.29 -0.91 3.23
CA ALA A 91 12.40 -2.35 3.33
C ALA A 91 12.07 -2.81 4.74
N GLY A 92 11.28 -3.87 4.89
CA GLY A 92 10.86 -4.30 6.22
C GLY A 92 10.13 -5.62 6.23
N VAL A 93 9.75 -6.01 7.45
CA VAL A 93 8.93 -7.19 7.73
C VAL A 93 7.74 -6.80 8.58
N TYR A 94 6.65 -7.52 8.40
CA TYR A 94 5.40 -7.30 9.12
C TYR A 94 4.64 -8.61 9.28
N ASN A 95 3.71 -8.63 10.22
CA ASN A 95 2.90 -9.80 10.58
C ASN A 95 2.12 -10.36 9.37
N GLY A 96 1.43 -9.50 8.63
CA GLY A 96 0.77 -9.86 7.37
C GLY A 96 -0.55 -10.59 7.54
N GLN A 97 -1.23 -10.39 8.67
CA GLN A 97 -2.60 -10.84 8.90
C GLN A 97 -3.61 -9.68 8.86
N GLY A 98 -3.12 -8.45 8.66
CA GLY A 98 -3.86 -7.20 8.69
C GLY A 98 -3.93 -6.57 10.08
N ALA A 99 -4.47 -5.36 10.13
CA ALA A 99 -4.47 -4.53 11.33
C ALA A 99 -5.13 -5.20 12.55
N ASN A 100 -4.53 -5.00 13.73
CA ASN A 100 -5.03 -5.45 15.03
C ASN A 100 -5.26 -6.98 15.12
N ARG A 101 -4.51 -7.78 14.37
CA ARG A 101 -4.61 -9.24 14.41
C ARG A 101 -3.29 -9.85 14.84
N ALA A 102 -3.38 -10.92 15.62
CA ALA A 102 -2.22 -11.74 15.93
C ALA A 102 -1.77 -12.53 14.69
N GLU A 103 -0.49 -12.89 14.72
CA GLU A 103 0.16 -13.87 13.86
C GLU A 103 -0.60 -15.22 13.90
N ARG A 104 -0.60 -16.00 12.80
CA ARG A 104 -1.36 -17.26 12.68
C ARG A 104 -0.63 -18.45 12.05
N ASN A 105 0.57 -18.28 11.51
CA ASN A 105 1.31 -19.28 10.75
C ASN A 105 2.83 -19.27 11.00
N ASP A 106 3.29 -18.70 12.11
CA ASP A 106 4.70 -18.43 12.42
C ASP A 106 5.49 -17.83 11.23
N SER A 107 4.82 -16.98 10.44
CA SER A 107 5.38 -16.41 9.20
C SER A 107 5.20 -14.91 9.16
N MET A 108 6.17 -14.22 8.56
CA MET A 108 6.08 -12.79 8.28
C MET A 108 5.92 -12.54 6.78
N HIS A 109 5.39 -11.37 6.46
CA HIS A 109 5.53 -10.80 5.13
C HIS A 109 6.74 -9.87 5.11
N ALA A 110 7.43 -9.84 3.97
CA ALA A 110 8.45 -8.86 3.67
C ALA A 110 7.90 -7.83 2.67
N VAL A 111 8.31 -6.58 2.79
CA VAL A 111 7.94 -5.48 1.89
C VAL A 111 9.18 -4.71 1.46
N VAL A 112 9.20 -4.30 0.20
CA VAL A 112 10.13 -3.34 -0.36
C VAL A 112 9.36 -2.24 -1.08
N HIS A 113 9.88 -1.03 -1.00
CA HIS A 113 9.27 0.18 -1.52
C HIS A 113 10.36 1.04 -2.15
N ALA A 114 10.08 1.58 -3.33
CA ALA A 114 10.93 2.57 -3.96
C ALA A 114 10.08 3.61 -4.67
N THR A 115 10.30 4.89 -4.38
CA THR A 115 9.61 5.98 -5.06
C THR A 115 10.49 7.22 -5.08
N TYR A 116 10.30 8.10 -6.05
CA TYR A 116 11.01 9.38 -6.03
C TYR A 116 10.13 10.54 -6.52
N PRO A 117 9.95 11.60 -5.71
CA PRO A 117 9.24 12.79 -6.12
C PRO A 117 10.19 13.73 -6.86
N PHE A 118 10.20 13.67 -8.19
CA PHE A 118 10.90 14.63 -9.03
C PHE A 118 10.21 15.98 -8.99
N LYS A 119 11.02 17.05 -9.04
CA LYS A 119 10.55 18.42 -9.26
C LYS A 119 11.29 18.96 -10.48
N PHE A 120 10.55 19.28 -11.53
CA PHE A 120 11.13 19.84 -12.75
C PHE A 120 11.43 21.33 -12.61
N ALA A 121 12.20 21.88 -13.54
CA ALA A 121 12.59 23.30 -13.54
C ALA A 121 11.39 24.25 -13.59
N ASN A 122 10.29 23.83 -14.22
CA ASN A 122 9.02 24.57 -14.26
C ASN A 122 8.17 24.43 -12.98
N GLY A 123 8.70 23.77 -11.94
CA GLY A 123 7.99 23.56 -10.66
C GLY A 123 6.99 22.41 -10.64
N GLN A 124 6.80 21.71 -11.76
CA GLN A 124 5.94 20.53 -11.86
C GLN A 124 6.51 19.36 -11.09
N TYR A 125 5.65 18.64 -10.37
CA TYR A 125 6.02 17.39 -9.71
C TYR A 125 5.64 16.15 -10.53
N LEU A 126 6.55 15.17 -10.51
CA LEU A 126 6.33 13.81 -11.00
C LEU A 126 6.82 12.85 -9.92
N GLU A 127 5.97 11.93 -9.45
CA GLU A 127 6.41 10.81 -8.61
C GLU A 127 6.35 9.51 -9.41
N VAL A 128 7.43 8.74 -9.38
CA VAL A 128 7.50 7.41 -10.00
C VAL A 128 8.02 6.43 -8.97
N GLY A 129 7.42 5.26 -8.90
CA GLY A 129 7.86 4.25 -7.96
C GLY A 129 7.27 2.87 -8.22
N ALA A 130 7.71 1.93 -7.39
CA ALA A 130 7.25 0.57 -7.36
C ALA A 130 7.38 -0.01 -5.95
N ASP A 131 6.46 -0.89 -5.63
CA ASP A 131 6.36 -1.56 -4.34
C ASP A 131 6.20 -3.04 -4.55
N ALA A 132 6.74 -3.86 -3.65
CA ALA A 132 6.49 -5.28 -3.67
C ALA A 132 6.41 -5.84 -2.25
N TYR A 133 5.61 -6.88 -2.08
CA TYR A 133 5.63 -7.67 -0.87
C TYR A 133 5.51 -9.16 -1.17
N SER A 134 5.90 -9.98 -0.20
CA SER A 134 5.75 -11.43 -0.27
C SER A 134 5.59 -12.01 1.13
N GLY A 135 4.70 -12.99 1.27
CA GLY A 135 4.52 -13.75 2.49
C GLY A 135 3.45 -14.85 2.35
N ARG A 136 2.98 -15.35 3.50
CA ARG A 136 1.88 -16.31 3.59
C ARG A 136 0.74 -15.76 4.43
N PHE A 137 -0.45 -15.67 3.85
CA PHE A 137 -1.64 -15.14 4.51
C PHE A 137 -2.57 -16.27 4.99
N VAL A 138 -3.07 -16.19 6.22
CA VAL A 138 -4.02 -17.17 6.77
C VAL A 138 -5.44 -16.58 6.75
N PRO A 139 -6.28 -16.94 5.77
CA PRO A 139 -7.64 -16.43 5.70
C PRO A 139 -8.50 -16.97 6.85
N THR A 140 -9.50 -16.19 7.25
CA THR A 140 -10.66 -16.72 7.98
C THR A 140 -11.75 -17.06 6.97
N ALA A 141 -12.40 -18.21 7.13
CA ALA A 141 -13.59 -18.54 6.37
C ALA A 141 -14.85 -18.25 7.20
N ALA A 142 -15.83 -17.62 6.56
CA ALA A 142 -17.19 -17.49 7.06
C ALA A 142 -18.15 -17.93 5.95
N ALA A 143 -19.41 -18.20 6.29
CA ALA A 143 -20.42 -18.54 5.29
C ALA A 143 -20.56 -17.38 4.28
N VAL A 144 -20.48 -17.70 2.99
CA VAL A 144 -20.70 -16.77 1.88
C VAL A 144 -21.99 -17.14 1.16
N ASN A 145 -22.71 -16.12 0.67
CA ASN A 145 -23.93 -16.30 -0.11
C ASN A 145 -23.67 -15.84 -1.54
N ILE A 146 -23.56 -16.79 -2.47
CA ILE A 146 -23.24 -16.52 -3.88
C ILE A 146 -24.26 -17.26 -4.75
N GLY A 147 -24.98 -16.53 -5.60
CA GLY A 147 -25.99 -17.12 -6.49
C GLY A 147 -27.10 -17.88 -5.76
N GLY A 148 -27.54 -17.39 -4.59
CA GLY A 148 -28.60 -18.01 -3.78
C GLY A 148 -28.16 -19.28 -3.02
N ARG A 149 -26.88 -19.64 -3.05
CA ARG A 149 -26.32 -20.77 -2.31
C ARG A 149 -25.41 -20.28 -1.19
N SER A 150 -25.59 -20.85 0.00
CA SER A 150 -24.76 -20.59 1.17
C SER A 150 -23.74 -21.72 1.35
N PHE A 151 -22.46 -21.37 1.54
CA PHE A 151 -21.42 -22.33 1.91
C PHE A 151 -20.28 -21.63 2.65
N THR A 152 -19.57 -22.36 3.49
CA THR A 152 -18.32 -21.89 4.11
C THR A 152 -17.15 -22.39 3.27
N PRO A 153 -16.27 -21.53 2.74
CA PRO A 153 -15.12 -21.96 1.97
C PRO A 153 -14.18 -22.83 2.80
N ALA A 154 -13.75 -23.97 2.26
CA ALA A 154 -12.73 -24.78 2.90
C ALA A 154 -11.35 -24.07 2.87
N ILE A 155 -10.69 -24.02 4.02
CA ILE A 155 -9.28 -23.67 4.15
C ILE A 155 -8.49 -24.98 4.10
N THR A 156 -7.72 -25.16 3.04
CA THR A 156 -6.97 -26.39 2.77
C THR A 156 -5.49 -26.27 3.05
N ASP A 157 -5.00 -25.07 3.36
CA ASP A 157 -3.61 -24.80 3.74
C ASP A 157 -3.59 -24.14 5.13
N PRO A 158 -3.35 -24.90 6.21
CA PRO A 158 -3.35 -24.36 7.57
C PRO A 158 -2.19 -23.38 7.82
N ASN A 159 -1.11 -23.47 7.04
CA ASN A 159 0.05 -22.57 7.14
C ASN A 159 -0.12 -21.31 6.27
N GLY A 160 -1.30 -21.12 5.68
CA GLY A 160 -1.65 -19.96 4.88
C GLY A 160 -1.23 -20.08 3.42
N TYR A 161 -1.82 -19.24 2.58
CA TYR A 161 -1.64 -19.22 1.14
C TYR A 161 -0.58 -18.20 0.75
N THR A 162 0.15 -18.45 -0.34
CA THR A 162 1.06 -17.45 -0.90
C THR A 162 0.31 -16.17 -1.23
N ASP A 163 0.80 -15.06 -0.71
CA ASP A 163 0.41 -13.71 -1.11
C ASP A 163 1.66 -12.91 -1.45
N GLN A 164 1.77 -12.52 -2.72
CA GLN A 164 2.91 -11.76 -3.22
C GLN A 164 2.50 -10.93 -4.41
N ARG A 165 2.85 -9.66 -4.38
CA ARG A 165 2.46 -8.71 -5.41
C ARG A 165 3.57 -7.70 -5.64
N VAL A 166 3.61 -7.18 -6.86
CA VAL A 166 4.38 -6.00 -7.23
C VAL A 166 3.40 -4.97 -7.78
N ALA A 167 3.62 -3.71 -7.45
CA ALA A 167 2.89 -2.58 -7.97
C ALA A 167 3.87 -1.54 -8.52
N ALA A 168 3.46 -0.80 -9.54
CA ALA A 168 4.18 0.35 -10.04
C ALA A 168 3.21 1.53 -10.19
N HIS A 169 3.71 2.73 -9.94
CA HIS A 169 2.93 3.96 -10.01
C HIS A 169 3.68 5.09 -10.71
N ILE A 170 2.90 5.95 -11.36
CA ILE A 170 3.34 7.21 -11.93
C ILE A 170 2.29 8.29 -11.64
N ILE A 171 2.73 9.38 -11.02
CA ILE A 171 1.89 10.46 -10.52
C ILE A 171 2.42 11.78 -11.07
N TYR A 172 1.75 12.31 -12.08
CA TYR A 172 1.94 13.67 -12.55
C TYR A 172 0.96 14.56 -11.77
N TYR A 173 1.48 15.37 -10.84
CA TYR A 173 0.64 16.10 -9.89
C TYR A 173 -0.15 17.24 -10.55
N PRO A 174 -1.37 17.55 -10.08
CA PRO A 174 -2.24 18.51 -10.74
C PRO A 174 -1.80 19.97 -10.52
N GLN A 175 -1.09 20.53 -11.51
CA GLN A 175 -0.59 21.92 -11.52
C GLN A 175 -0.85 22.64 -12.87
N PRO A 176 -2.09 22.73 -13.38
CA PRO A 176 -3.35 22.34 -12.74
C PRO A 176 -3.85 20.95 -13.16
N PHE A 177 -3.39 20.42 -14.29
CA PHE A 177 -3.77 19.08 -14.76
C PHE A 177 -2.82 18.02 -14.21
N GLY A 178 -3.37 16.88 -13.82
CA GLY A 178 -2.64 15.76 -13.28
C GLY A 178 -3.10 14.43 -13.84
N LEU A 179 -2.23 13.43 -13.76
CA LEU A 179 -2.50 12.05 -14.13
C LEU A 179 -1.91 11.14 -13.06
N GLN A 180 -2.72 10.21 -12.58
CA GLN A 180 -2.33 9.20 -11.62
C GLN A 180 -2.59 7.85 -12.24
N ALA A 181 -1.56 7.02 -12.35
CA ALA A 181 -1.71 5.65 -12.81
C ALA A 181 -0.94 4.72 -11.88
N GLU A 182 -1.58 3.62 -11.51
CA GLU A 182 -1.00 2.62 -10.64
C GLU A 182 -1.54 1.25 -11.01
N TRP A 183 -0.65 0.26 -11.08
CA TRP A 183 -0.99 -1.09 -11.52
C TRP A 183 -0.26 -2.12 -10.69
N THR A 184 -0.95 -3.20 -10.34
CA THR A 184 -0.39 -4.35 -9.64
C THR A 184 -0.55 -5.63 -10.43
N VAL A 185 0.43 -6.52 -10.27
CA VAL A 185 0.37 -7.91 -10.69
C VAL A 185 0.89 -8.79 -9.55
N GLY A 186 0.34 -9.99 -9.42
CA GLY A 186 0.77 -10.90 -8.38
C GLY A 186 -0.10 -12.12 -8.24
N ARG A 187 -0.11 -12.68 -7.04
CA ARG A 187 -0.98 -13.78 -6.65
C ARG A 187 -1.32 -13.68 -5.18
N GLY A 188 -2.53 -14.10 -4.83
CA GLY A 188 -3.03 -14.07 -3.46
C GLY A 188 -4.13 -15.10 -3.22
N PRO A 189 -4.58 -15.24 -1.96
CA PRO A 189 -5.70 -16.10 -1.60
C PRO A 189 -7.01 -15.57 -2.17
N GLU A 190 -7.70 -16.40 -2.95
CA GLU A 190 -9.01 -16.08 -3.54
C GLU A 190 -10.00 -17.23 -3.36
N LEU A 191 -11.29 -16.88 -3.36
CA LEU A 191 -12.38 -17.83 -3.32
C LEU A 191 -12.57 -18.53 -4.67
N ASP A 192 -12.37 -19.84 -4.70
CA ASP A 192 -12.80 -20.71 -5.79
C ASP A 192 -14.27 -21.12 -5.56
N VAL A 193 -15.20 -20.44 -6.22
CA VAL A 193 -16.65 -20.69 -6.06
C VAL A 193 -17.03 -22.10 -6.53
N ALA A 194 -16.41 -22.61 -7.59
CA ALA A 194 -16.72 -23.93 -8.15
C ALA A 194 -16.29 -25.05 -7.20
N GLN A 195 -15.11 -24.90 -6.58
CA GLN A 195 -14.56 -25.87 -5.65
C GLN A 195 -14.86 -25.58 -4.18
N ARG A 196 -15.55 -24.47 -3.88
CA ARG A 196 -15.94 -24.01 -2.54
C ARG A 196 -14.76 -23.96 -1.56
N ARG A 197 -13.60 -23.51 -2.01
CA ARG A 197 -12.36 -23.47 -1.21
C ARG A 197 -11.52 -22.25 -1.53
N ILE A 198 -10.64 -21.88 -0.61
CA ILE A 198 -9.63 -20.85 -0.88
C ILE A 198 -8.45 -21.46 -1.61
N ARG A 199 -7.92 -20.75 -2.61
CA ARG A 199 -6.71 -21.12 -3.35
C ARG A 199 -5.90 -19.88 -3.69
N THR A 200 -4.58 -20.03 -3.83
CA THR A 200 -3.75 -19.00 -4.46
C THR A 200 -4.11 -18.89 -5.93
N ARG A 201 -4.42 -17.67 -6.38
CA ARG A 201 -4.69 -17.35 -7.80
C ARG A 201 -3.91 -16.11 -8.22
N SER A 202 -3.62 -16.01 -9.50
CA SER A 202 -2.99 -14.83 -10.08
C SER A 202 -4.00 -13.69 -10.18
N LEU A 203 -3.53 -12.46 -9.96
CA LEU A 203 -4.31 -11.24 -10.07
C LEU A 203 -3.52 -10.15 -10.79
N SER A 204 -4.25 -9.29 -11.47
CA SER A 204 -3.72 -8.09 -12.13
C SER A 204 -4.81 -7.03 -12.17
N GLY A 205 -4.46 -5.79 -11.86
CA GLY A 205 -5.41 -4.69 -11.93
C GLY A 205 -4.80 -3.39 -11.45
N GLY A 206 -5.51 -2.30 -11.70
CA GLY A 206 -5.04 -0.96 -11.37
C GLY A 206 -6.05 0.07 -11.83
N TYR A 207 -5.60 1.31 -11.92
CA TYR A 207 -6.43 2.42 -12.36
C TYR A 207 -5.58 3.47 -13.07
N VAL A 208 -6.28 4.31 -13.84
CA VAL A 208 -5.77 5.56 -14.40
C VAL A 208 -6.79 6.64 -14.08
N GLN A 209 -6.34 7.75 -13.51
CA GLN A 209 -7.17 8.87 -13.09
C GLN A 209 -6.58 10.18 -13.59
N ALA A 210 -7.38 10.96 -14.31
CA ALA A 210 -7.08 12.35 -14.62
C ALA A 210 -7.60 13.26 -13.48
N MET A 211 -6.85 14.33 -13.20
CA MET A 211 -7.12 15.26 -12.12
C MET A 211 -7.02 16.69 -12.63
N TYR A 212 -7.84 17.59 -12.08
CA TYR A 212 -7.71 19.03 -12.28
C TYR A 212 -7.77 19.73 -10.92
N LYS A 213 -6.74 20.51 -10.60
CA LYS A 213 -6.69 21.36 -9.42
C LYS A 213 -7.22 22.74 -9.77
N HIS A 214 -8.36 23.09 -9.18
CA HIS A 214 -8.89 24.44 -9.21
C HIS A 214 -8.56 25.14 -7.89
N ASP A 215 -7.74 26.18 -7.96
CA ASP A 215 -7.56 27.10 -6.84
C ASP A 215 -8.66 28.16 -6.94
N GLY A 216 -9.62 28.10 -6.02
CA GLY A 216 -10.66 29.12 -5.93
C GLY A 216 -10.04 30.49 -5.59
N SER A 217 -10.58 31.54 -6.21
CA SER A 217 -10.26 32.94 -5.92
C SER A 217 -10.73 33.39 -4.54
#